data_AF-A0A1G9V1A9-F1
#
_entry.id   AF-A0A1G9V1A9-F1
#
_cell.length_a   1.000
_cell.length_b   1.000
_cell.length_c   1.000
_cell.angle_alpha   90.00
_cell.angle_beta   90.00
_cell.angle_gamma   90.00
#
_symmetry.space_group_name_H-M   'P 1'
#
loop_
_entity.id
_entity.type
_entity.pdbx_description
1 polymer ?
#
loop_
_entity_poly.entity_id
_entity_poly.type
_entity_poly.pdbx_seq_one_letter_code
_entity_poly.pdbx_strand_id
1 'polypeptide(L)' 'MTEIQNERNKRFKNLAEKRTQKILDTLDLIANLSVRNNYDYSEEEVNEMFNAIENKTSEVKKLFIKQKAQKTEFKFSDN' A
#
# COMPACT_ATOMS: atom_id res chain seq x y z
N MET A 1 -7.69 13.84 18.26
CA MET A 1 -7.79 13.73 16.78
C MET A 1 -9.27 13.76 16.44
N THR A 2 -9.72 14.70 15.62
CA THR A 2 -11.14 14.79 15.23
C THR A 2 -11.49 13.64 14.29
N GLU A 3 -12.49 12.85 14.67
CA GLU A 3 -12.98 11.76 13.82
C GLU A 3 -13.76 12.35 12.64
N ILE A 4 -13.28 12.10 11.42
CA ILE A 4 -13.98 12.54 10.21
C ILE A 4 -15.16 11.61 9.98
N GLN A 5 -16.37 12.01 10.37
CA GLN A 5 -17.61 11.25 10.16
C GLN A 5 -18.49 11.90 9.10
N ASN A 6 -18.20 11.63 7.83
CA ASN A 6 -19.08 11.99 6.70
C ASN A 6 -19.18 10.83 5.70
N GLU A 7 -20.15 10.89 4.79
CA GLU A 7 -20.41 9.82 3.81
C GLU A 7 -19.20 9.50 2.92
N ARG A 8 -18.37 10.51 2.59
CA ARG A 8 -17.12 10.29 1.86
C ARG A 8 -16.11 9.47 2.68
N ASN A 9 -15.98 9.75 3.97
CA ASN A 9 -15.12 8.98 4.88
C ASN A 9 -15.63 7.56 5.09
N LYS A 10 -16.95 7.37 5.31
CA LYS A 10 -17.56 6.03 5.42
C LYS A 10 -17.32 5.20 4.16
N ARG A 11 -17.57 5.77 2.97
CA ARG A 11 -17.29 5.11 1.69
C ARG A 11 -15.81 4.77 1.53
N PHE A 12 -14.91 5.68 1.92
CA PHE A 12 -13.47 5.42 1.91
C PHE A 12 -13.11 4.23 2.82
N LYS A 13 -13.54 4.24 4.09
CA LYS A 13 -13.27 3.16 5.05
C LYS A 13 -13.78 1.82 4.54
N ASN A 14 -15.04 1.75 4.10
CA ASN A 14 -15.63 0.51 3.57
C ASN A 14 -14.88 -0.04 2.36
N LEU A 15 -14.42 0.82 1.45
CA LEU A 15 -13.65 0.39 0.29
C LEU A 15 -12.21 0.00 0.67
N ALA A 16 -11.59 0.74 1.58
CA ALA A 16 -10.24 0.47 2.06
C ALA A 16 -10.19 -0.88 2.77
N GLU A 17 -11.10 -1.13 3.70
CA GLU A 17 -11.20 -2.38 4.46
C GLU A 17 -11.32 -3.59 3.53
N LYS A 18 -12.30 -3.59 2.61
CA LYS A 18 -12.49 -4.68 1.65
C LYS A 18 -11.26 -4.94 0.77
N ARG A 19 -10.59 -3.88 0.32
CA ARG A 19 -9.42 -3.99 -0.56
C ARG A 19 -8.19 -4.48 0.21
N THR A 20 -7.99 -3.97 1.43
CA THR A 20 -6.91 -4.41 2.31
C THR A 20 -7.09 -5.87 2.70
N GLN A 21 -8.30 -6.29 3.09
CA GLN A 21 -8.58 -7.69 3.43
C GLN A 21 -8.23 -8.62 2.27
N LYS A 22 -8.66 -8.29 1.03
CA LYS A 22 -8.31 -9.08 -0.15
C LYS A 22 -6.80 -9.22 -0.37
N ILE A 23 -6.02 -8.18 -0.08
CA ILE A 23 -4.56 -8.24 -0.18
C ILE A 23 -4.00 -9.18 0.89
N LEU A 24 -4.48 -9.07 2.13
CA LEU A 24 -4.06 -9.95 3.23
C LEU A 24 -4.39 -11.42 2.93
N ASP A 25 -5.61 -11.72 2.47
CA ASP A 25 -6.01 -13.07 2.09
C ASP A 25 -5.12 -13.63 0.96
N THR A 26 -4.70 -12.77 0.02
CA THR A 26 -3.79 -13.17 -1.07
C THR A 26 -2.37 -13.44 -0.53
N LEU A 27 -1.90 -12.65 0.44
CA LEU A 27 -0.61 -12.90 1.10
C LEU A 27 -0.62 -14.22 1.87
N ASP A 28 -1.74 -14.58 2.51
CA ASP A 28 -1.88 -15.89 3.17
C ASP A 28 -1.81 -17.04 2.14
N LEU A 29 -2.40 -16.86 0.94
CA LEU A 29 -2.25 -17.83 -0.15
C LEU A 29 -0.81 -17.94 -0.64
N ILE A 30 -0.08 -16.83 -0.72
CA ILE A 30 1.35 -16.82 -1.06
C ILE A 30 2.16 -17.54 0.04
N ALA A 31 1.82 -17.36 1.32
CA ALA A 31 2.47 -18.05 2.42
C ALA A 31 2.34 -19.57 2.30
N ASN A 32 1.22 -20.09 1.77
CA ASN A 32 1.06 -21.52 1.51
C ASN A 32 2.03 -22.06 0.45
N LEU A 33 2.59 -21.21 -0.42
CA LEU A 33 3.63 -21.61 -1.38
C LEU A 33 4.97 -21.91 -0.71
N SER A 34 5.15 -21.53 0.57
CA SER A 34 6.36 -21.86 1.33
C SER A 34 6.52 -23.36 1.65
N VAL A 35 5.50 -24.17 1.36
CA VAL A 35 5.52 -25.61 1.63
C VAL A 35 6.43 -26.31 0.62
N ARG A 36 7.69 -26.51 1.00
CA ARG A 36 8.74 -27.17 0.20
C ARG A 36 8.40 -28.57 -0.31
N ASN A 37 7.50 -29.29 0.37
CA ASN A 37 7.05 -30.61 -0.08
C ASN A 37 6.17 -30.54 -1.35
N ASN A 38 5.53 -29.40 -1.60
CA ASN A 38 4.62 -29.20 -2.73
C ASN A 38 5.26 -28.37 -3.85
N TYR A 39 6.28 -27.58 -3.53
CA TYR A 39 6.87 -26.60 -4.44
C TYR A 39 8.38 -26.50 -4.25
N ASP A 40 9.07 -26.45 -5.39
CA ASP A 40 10.48 -26.05 -5.48
C ASP A 40 10.56 -24.58 -5.87
N TYR A 41 11.47 -23.85 -5.23
CA TYR A 41 11.74 -22.44 -5.50
C TYR A 41 13.10 -22.06 -4.97
N SER A 42 13.77 -21.13 -5.63
CA SER A 42 15.01 -20.52 -5.18
C SER A 42 14.74 -19.37 -4.21
N GLU A 43 15.78 -18.97 -3.49
CA GLU A 43 15.73 -17.75 -2.68
C GLU A 43 15.57 -16.50 -3.55
N GLU A 44 16.15 -16.51 -4.76
CA GLU A 44 16.04 -15.42 -5.73
C GLU A 44 14.58 -15.21 -6.18
N GLU A 45 13.87 -16.27 -6.56
CA GLU A 45 12.46 -16.19 -6.96
C GLU A 45 11.56 -15.67 -5.83
N VAL A 46 11.83 -16.06 -4.58
CA VAL A 46 11.11 -15.53 -3.41
C VAL A 46 11.39 -14.04 -3.23
N ASN A 47 12.67 -13.63 -3.34
CA ASN A 47 13.06 -12.24 -3.23
C ASN A 47 12.43 -11.38 -4.33
N GLU A 48 12.43 -11.84 -5.59
CA GLU A 48 11.76 -11.14 -6.69
C GLU A 48 10.26 -10.94 -6.43
N MET A 49 9.57 -11.97 -5.96
CA MET A 49 8.15 -11.92 -5.63
C MET A 49 7.85 -10.86 -4.54
N PHE A 50 8.60 -10.86 -3.44
CA PHE A 50 8.38 -9.90 -2.36
C PHE A 50 8.83 -8.48 -2.71
N ASN A 51 9.94 -8.34 -3.46
CA ASN A 51 10.38 -7.04 -3.98
C ASN A 51 9.29 -6.38 -4.83
N ALA A 52 8.59 -7.14 -5.67
CA ALA A 52 7.49 -6.62 -6.48
C ALA A 52 6.33 -6.09 -5.60
N ILE A 53 5.94 -6.83 -4.56
CA ILE A 53 4.88 -6.46 -3.61
C ILE A 53 5.26 -5.19 -2.83
N GLU A 54 6.48 -5.15 -2.30
CA GLU A 54 7.00 -4.02 -1.52
C GLU A 54 7.11 -2.75 -2.36
N ASN A 55 7.66 -2.87 -3.57
CA ASN A 55 7.77 -1.75 -4.50
C ASN A 55 6.40 -1.16 -4.81
N LYS A 56 5.40 -2.02 -5.10
CA LYS A 56 4.04 -1.53 -5.38
C LYS A 56 3.40 -0.87 -4.18
N THR A 57 3.57 -1.44 -2.99
CA THR A 57 3.06 -0.87 -1.74
C THR A 57 3.68 0.49 -1.45
N SER A 58 4.99 0.63 -1.66
CA SER A 58 5.73 1.89 -1.52
C SER A 58 5.24 2.95 -2.51
N GLU A 59 5.07 2.59 -3.79
CA GLU A 59 4.54 3.47 -4.84
C GLU A 59 3.15 4.02 -4.47
N VAL A 60 2.22 3.15 -4.06
CA VAL A 60 0.85 3.55 -3.71
C VAL A 60 0.82 4.38 -2.43
N LYS A 61 1.62 4.02 -1.41
CA LYS A 61 1.73 4.79 -0.16
C LYS A 61 2.19 6.23 -0.41
N LYS A 62 3.13 6.43 -1.35
CA LYS A 62 3.61 7.77 -1.73
C LYS A 62 2.49 8.67 -2.27
N LEU A 63 1.44 8.13 -2.90
CA LEU A 63 0.30 8.93 -3.40
C LEU A 63 -0.48 9.60 -2.27
N PHE A 64 -0.63 8.92 -1.12
CA PHE A 64 -1.28 9.49 0.07
C PHE A 64 -0.41 10.55 0.75
N ILE A 65 0.92 10.43 0.67
CA ILE A 65 1.86 11.40 1.25
C ILE A 65 1.97 12.65 0.36
N LYS A 66 2.12 12.47 -0.95
CA LYS A 66 2.25 13.59 -1.91
C LYS A 66 1.02 14.50 -1.94
N GLN A 67 -0.17 13.97 -1.68
CA GLN A 67 -1.40 14.78 -1.53
C GLN A 67 -1.34 15.76 -0.34
N LYS A 68 -0.49 15.50 0.67
CA LYS A 68 -0.30 16.38 1.82
C LYS A 68 0.77 17.47 1.59
N ALA A 69 1.61 17.33 0.56
CA ALA A 69 2.80 18.15 0.32
C ALA A 69 2.61 19.26 -0.74
N GLN A 70 1.37 19.65 -1.07
CA GLN A 70 1.11 20.78 -1.97
C GLN A 70 0.73 22.04 -1.18
N LYS A 71 1.76 22.75 -0.69
CA LYS A 71 1.74 24.22 -0.59
C LYS A 71 3.18 24.73 -0.58
N THR A 72 3.83 24.69 -1.73
CA THR A 72 5.03 25.51 -1.96
C THR A 72 4.53 26.86 -2.44
N GLU A 73 4.13 27.72 -1.50
CA GLU A 73 3.95 29.15 -1.79
C GLU A 73 5.34 29.75 -1.98
N PHE A 74 5.70 30.01 -3.23
CA PHE A 74 6.88 30.78 -3.58
C PHE A 74 6.50 32.27 -3.57
N LYS A 75 7.24 33.08 -2.80
CA LYS A 75 7.16 34.55 -2.84
C LYS A 75 8.56 35.09 -3.13
N PHE A 76 8.66 36.00 -4.09
CA PHE A 76 9.84 36.85 -4.22
C PHE A 76 9.84 37.89 -3.09
N SER A 77 11.02 38.26 -2.62
CA SER A 77 11.18 39.44 -1.75
C SER A 77 11.01 40.69 -2.62
N ASP A 78 9.96 41.47 -2.34
CA ASP A 78 9.81 42.80 -2.90
C ASP A 78 10.98 43.67 -2.41
N ASN A 79 11.67 44.30 -3.36
CA ASN A 79 12.78 45.23 -3.15
C ASN A 79 12.29 46.65 -3.43
#